data_AF-A0A848VGX5-F1
#
_entry.id   AF-A0A848VGX5-F1
#
_cell.length_a   1.000
_cell.length_b   1.000
_cell.length_c   1.000
_cell.angle_alpha   90.00
_cell.angle_beta   90.00
_cell.angle_gamma   90.00
#
_symmetry.space_group_name_H-M   'P 1'
#
loop_
_entity.id
_entity.type
_entity.pdbx_description
1 polymer ?
#
loop_
_entity_poly.entity_id
_entity_poly.type
_entity_poly.pdbx_seq_one_letter_code
_entity_poly.pdbx_strand_id
1 'polypeptide(L)'
;AAVNGGETFKSIANQVQDKMTAAGYEPVHAKHPGEVLGHRAIKTPRLPFQARLRGFDAVSLGWFKLKDGLAGRGLGRQSPLWNTQEASDHRAHDGLWLVEPHAGRGPVGAKWEEILVIENAKARWLDDMPPHVRQWSQISSGAEYRPAYE
;
A
#
# COMPACT_ATOMS: atom_id res chain seq x y z
N ALA A 1 -7.30 12.25 -1.13
CA ALA A 1 -7.42 13.42 -2.04
C ALA A 1 -7.06 13.07 -3.49
N ALA A 2 -5.83 12.67 -3.79
CA ALA A 2 -5.36 12.41 -5.16
C ALA A 2 -6.21 11.37 -5.94
N VAL A 3 -6.57 10.26 -5.30
CA VAL A 3 -7.50 9.27 -5.88
C VAL A 3 -8.84 9.92 -6.30
N ASN A 4 -9.41 10.79 -5.45
CA ASN A 4 -10.65 11.50 -5.74
C ASN A 4 -10.50 12.58 -6.81
N GLY A 5 -9.27 13.08 -7.01
CA GLY A 5 -8.89 13.95 -8.13
C GLY A 5 -8.74 13.19 -9.46
N GLY A 6 -8.81 11.85 -9.43
CA GLY A 6 -8.76 11.01 -10.62
C GLY A 6 -7.35 10.78 -11.16
N GLU A 7 -6.34 10.98 -10.34
CA GLU A 7 -4.96 10.64 -10.69
C GLU A 7 -4.77 9.13 -10.83
N THR A 8 -3.78 8.71 -11.63
CA THR A 8 -3.44 7.29 -11.76
C THR A 8 -2.68 6.79 -10.54
N PHE A 9 -2.78 5.49 -10.24
CA PHE A 9 -2.03 4.91 -9.13
C PHE A 9 -0.52 5.13 -9.27
N LYS A 10 0.02 4.96 -10.48
CA LYS A 10 1.41 5.29 -10.79
C LYS A 10 1.78 6.72 -10.46
N SER A 11 0.98 7.71 -10.88
CA SER A 11 1.22 9.13 -10.57
C SER A 11 1.27 9.38 -9.06
N ILE A 12 0.31 8.82 -8.32
CA ILE A 12 0.25 8.99 -6.87
C ILE A 12 1.46 8.31 -6.20
N ALA A 13 1.86 7.14 -6.68
CA ALA A 13 3.03 6.44 -6.16
C ALA A 13 4.32 7.23 -6.34
N ASN A 14 4.52 7.82 -7.53
CA ASN A 14 5.65 8.72 -7.79
C ASN A 14 5.64 9.91 -6.83
N GLN A 15 4.49 10.57 -6.65
CA GLN A 15 4.39 11.71 -5.73
C GLN A 15 4.69 11.35 -4.27
N VAL A 16 4.34 10.14 -3.83
CA VAL A 16 4.67 9.65 -2.49
C VAL A 16 6.18 9.46 -2.36
N GLN A 17 6.84 8.83 -3.36
CA GLN A 17 8.29 8.67 -3.36
C GLN A 17 9.02 10.02 -3.39
N ASP A 18 8.55 10.98 -4.18
CA ASP A 18 9.11 12.32 -4.27
C ASP A 18 9.01 13.05 -2.92
N LYS A 19 7.85 12.96 -2.25
CA LYS A 19 7.65 13.54 -0.90
C LYS A 19 8.53 12.90 0.16
N MET A 20 8.71 11.57 0.12
CA MET A 20 9.63 10.88 1.03
C MET A 20 11.06 11.35 0.82
N THR A 21 11.50 11.41 -0.44
CA THR A 21 12.85 11.82 -0.82
C THR A 21 13.11 13.26 -0.43
N ALA A 22 12.17 14.17 -0.71
CA ALA A 22 12.26 15.58 -0.32
C ALA A 22 12.33 15.78 1.21
N ALA A 23 11.73 14.86 1.99
CA ALA A 23 11.82 14.84 3.44
C ALA A 23 13.08 14.14 3.99
N GLY A 24 13.99 13.69 3.11
CA GLY A 24 15.25 13.05 3.48
C GLY A 24 15.13 11.57 3.85
N TYR A 25 14.06 10.90 3.39
CA TYR A 25 13.83 9.47 3.59
C TYR A 25 13.99 8.70 2.29
N GLU A 26 14.41 7.44 2.40
CA GLU A 26 14.43 6.49 1.29
C GLU A 26 13.07 5.79 1.15
N PRO A 27 12.45 5.73 -0.05
CA PRO A 27 11.22 4.98 -0.28
C PRO A 27 11.49 3.47 -0.34
N VAL A 28 11.61 2.84 0.83
CA VAL A 28 12.01 1.42 0.96
C VAL A 28 11.00 0.46 0.32
N HIS A 29 9.73 0.85 0.20
CA HIS A 29 8.69 0.05 -0.46
C HIS A 29 9.07 -0.33 -1.90
N ALA A 30 9.85 0.51 -2.60
CA ALA A 30 10.39 0.24 -3.93
C ALA A 30 11.44 -0.90 -3.96
N LYS A 31 11.94 -1.36 -2.82
CA LYS A 31 12.90 -2.48 -2.74
C LYS A 31 12.23 -3.83 -2.52
N HIS A 32 10.94 -3.85 -2.19
CA HIS A 32 10.19 -5.08 -1.97
C HIS A 32 9.76 -5.72 -3.30
N PRO A 33 9.59 -7.05 -3.35
CA PRO A 33 9.03 -7.70 -4.54
C PRO A 33 7.67 -7.09 -4.91
N GLY A 34 7.59 -6.44 -6.07
CA GLY A 34 6.37 -5.76 -6.55
C GLY A 34 6.29 -4.27 -6.23
N GLU A 35 7.29 -3.68 -5.56
CA GLU A 35 7.41 -2.23 -5.32
C GLU A 35 6.17 -1.59 -4.69
N VAL A 36 5.52 -2.34 -3.80
CA VAL A 36 4.11 -2.15 -3.45
C VAL A 36 3.95 -0.97 -2.49
N LEU A 37 3.41 0.15 -2.98
CA LEU A 37 2.86 1.21 -2.13
C LEU A 37 1.51 0.78 -1.53
N GLY A 38 0.78 -0.07 -2.24
CA GLY A 38 -0.42 -0.72 -1.72
C GLY A 38 -0.91 -1.83 -2.64
N HIS A 39 -1.85 -2.63 -2.17
CA HIS A 39 -2.45 -3.70 -2.97
C HIS A 39 -3.91 -3.92 -2.65
N ARG A 40 -4.64 -4.51 -3.59
CA ARG A 40 -6.04 -4.86 -3.37
C ARG A 40 -6.15 -5.98 -2.33
N ALA A 41 -7.09 -5.82 -1.39
CA ALA A 41 -7.47 -6.89 -0.49
C ALA A 41 -8.13 -8.01 -1.28
N ILE A 42 -7.67 -9.24 -1.07
CA ILE A 42 -8.26 -10.43 -1.69
C ILE A 42 -8.63 -11.43 -0.61
N LYS A 43 -9.77 -12.10 -0.80
CA LYS A 43 -10.11 -13.25 0.02
C LYS A 43 -9.29 -14.43 -0.47
N THR A 44 -8.37 -14.91 0.36
CA THR A 44 -7.62 -16.13 0.09
C THR A 44 -8.40 -17.36 0.52
N PRO A 45 -8.31 -18.49 -0.19
CA PRO A 45 -8.87 -19.75 0.27
C PRO A 45 -8.16 -20.22 1.54
N ARG A 46 -8.92 -20.77 2.50
CA ARG A 46 -8.34 -21.43 3.69
C ARG A 46 -7.81 -22.81 3.29
N LEU A 47 -6.55 -22.86 2.90
CA LEU A 47 -5.86 -24.11 2.56
C LEU A 47 -5.36 -24.81 3.84
N PRO A 48 -5.29 -26.16 3.86
CA PRO A 48 -4.81 -26.93 5.01
C PRO A 48 -3.31 -26.74 5.29
N PHE A 49 -2.58 -26.12 4.35
CA PHE A 49 -1.17 -25.78 4.48
C PHE A 49 -0.92 -24.38 3.89
N GLN A 50 -0.14 -23.56 4.59
CA GLN A 50 0.26 -22.22 4.15
C GLN A 50 1.75 -22.21 3.80
N ALA A 51 2.07 -22.37 2.52
CA ALA A 51 3.44 -22.24 2.04
C ALA A 51 3.85 -20.76 2.08
N ARG A 52 4.95 -20.45 2.77
CA ARG A 52 5.52 -19.09 2.83
C ARG A 52 6.80 -19.02 1.99
N LEU A 53 6.96 -17.95 1.20
CA LEU A 53 8.17 -17.64 0.44
C LEU A 53 8.62 -16.21 0.80
N ARG A 54 9.86 -16.07 1.28
CA ARG A 54 10.43 -14.78 1.75
C ARG A 54 9.55 -14.05 2.79
N GLY A 55 8.87 -14.80 3.65
CA GLY A 55 7.98 -14.26 4.70
C GLY A 55 6.54 -13.97 4.26
N PHE A 56 6.21 -14.11 2.97
CA PHE A 56 4.88 -13.86 2.42
C PHE A 56 4.19 -15.17 2.02
N ASP A 57 2.86 -15.18 1.99
CA ASP A 57 2.07 -16.32 1.48
C ASP A 57 2.36 -16.54 -0.02
N ALA A 58 2.90 -17.71 -0.36
CA ALA A 58 3.37 -18.02 -1.71
C ALA A 58 2.23 -18.10 -2.74
N VAL A 59 1.03 -18.47 -2.30
CA VAL A 59 -0.17 -18.53 -3.14
C VAL A 59 -0.64 -17.12 -3.51
N SER A 60 -0.64 -16.22 -2.53
CA SER A 60 -0.98 -14.80 -2.70
C SER A 60 0.02 -14.11 -3.61
N LEU A 61 1.34 -14.31 -3.38
CA LEU A 61 2.39 -13.79 -4.27
C LEU A 61 2.23 -14.28 -5.72
N GLY A 62 1.93 -15.57 -5.92
CA GLY A 62 1.70 -16.14 -7.24
C GLY A 62 0.48 -15.53 -7.94
N TRP A 63 -0.62 -15.34 -7.20
CA TRP A 63 -1.82 -14.71 -7.71
C TRP A 63 -1.61 -13.24 -8.12
N PHE A 64 -0.92 -12.46 -7.28
CA PHE A 64 -0.59 -11.06 -7.59
C PHE A 64 0.27 -10.97 -8.85
N LYS A 65 1.34 -11.78 -8.94
CA LYS A 65 2.21 -11.82 -10.12
C LYS A 65 1.47 -12.23 -11.40
N LEU A 66 0.60 -13.23 -11.30
CA LEU A 66 -0.19 -13.68 -12.45
C LEU A 66 -1.13 -12.58 -12.93
N LYS A 67 -1.88 -11.95 -12.01
CA LYS A 67 -2.81 -10.87 -12.37
C LYS A 67 -2.12 -9.62 -12.89
N ASP A 68 -0.99 -9.24 -12.28
CA ASP A 68 -0.20 -8.10 -12.72
C ASP A 68 0.40 -8.35 -14.11
N GLY A 69 0.93 -9.55 -14.36
CA GLY A 69 1.42 -9.94 -15.69
C GLY A 69 0.32 -10.02 -16.75
N LEU A 70 -0.89 -10.40 -16.37
CA LEU A 70 -2.07 -10.38 -17.23
C LEU A 70 -2.51 -8.94 -17.56
N ALA A 71 -2.59 -8.07 -16.55
CA ALA A 71 -2.91 -6.66 -16.71
C ALA A 71 -1.88 -5.92 -17.59
N GLY A 72 -0.58 -6.13 -17.35
CA GLY A 72 0.50 -5.54 -18.14
C GLY A 72 0.56 -6.01 -19.60
N ARG A 73 -0.10 -7.13 -19.93
CA ARG A 73 -0.27 -7.62 -21.30
C ARG A 73 -1.59 -7.16 -21.95
N GLY A 74 -2.36 -6.31 -21.27
CA GLY A 74 -3.69 -5.88 -21.71
C GLY A 74 -4.76 -7.00 -21.64
N LEU A 75 -4.43 -8.14 -21.02
CA LEU A 75 -5.28 -9.33 -20.94
C LEU A 75 -5.75 -9.51 -19.50
N GLY A 76 -6.63 -8.66 -18.99
CA GLY A 76 -7.14 -8.79 -17.63
C GLY A 76 -7.83 -7.53 -17.10
N ARG A 77 -8.30 -7.60 -15.85
CA ARG A 77 -8.69 -6.40 -15.10
C ARG A 77 -7.42 -5.59 -14.76
N GLN A 78 -7.58 -4.30 -14.50
CA GLN A 78 -6.52 -3.41 -13.99
C GLN A 78 -5.71 -4.03 -12.83
N SER A 79 -4.44 -3.64 -12.71
CA SER A 79 -3.49 -4.29 -11.80
C SER A 79 -4.00 -4.29 -10.36
N PRO A 80 -3.86 -5.41 -9.63
CA PRO A 80 -4.17 -5.45 -8.19
C PRO A 80 -3.07 -4.80 -7.33
N LEU A 81 -1.96 -4.36 -7.94
CA LEU A 81 -0.85 -3.69 -7.27
C LEU A 81 -0.95 -2.18 -7.50
N TRP A 82 -0.45 -1.43 -6.53
CA TRP A 82 -0.27 0.00 -6.61
C TRP A 82 1.20 0.30 -6.38
N ASN A 83 1.88 0.68 -7.47
CA ASN A 83 3.31 1.00 -7.49
C ASN A 83 3.62 2.00 -8.62
N THR A 84 4.90 2.25 -8.87
CA THR A 84 5.40 3.17 -9.91
C THR A 84 5.52 2.54 -11.30
N GLN A 85 5.12 1.27 -11.46
CA GLN A 85 5.26 0.53 -12.72
C GLN A 85 4.09 0.83 -13.67
N GLU A 86 4.31 0.54 -14.96
CA GLU A 86 3.32 0.80 -16.03
C GLU A 86 1.99 0.09 -15.81
N ALA A 87 2.01 -1.11 -15.22
CA ALA A 87 0.79 -1.84 -14.90
C ALA A 87 -0.12 -1.09 -13.91
N SER A 88 0.42 -0.14 -13.13
CA SER A 88 -0.33 0.76 -12.24
C SER A 88 -0.73 2.09 -12.91
N ASP A 89 -0.44 2.30 -14.20
CA ASP A 89 -0.80 3.55 -14.90
C ASP A 89 -2.26 3.56 -15.35
N HIS A 90 -3.14 3.41 -14.37
CA HIS A 90 -4.57 3.52 -14.54
C HIS A 90 -5.18 4.24 -13.33
N ARG A 91 -6.38 4.77 -13.53
CA ARG A 91 -7.17 5.35 -12.44
C ARG A 91 -7.50 4.28 -11.41
N ALA A 92 -7.70 4.72 -10.18
CA ALA A 92 -8.17 3.86 -9.12
C ALA A 92 -9.51 3.21 -9.48
N HIS A 93 -9.69 1.97 -9.04
CA HIS A 93 -10.91 1.22 -9.27
C HIS A 93 -11.43 0.59 -7.99
N ASP A 94 -12.71 0.23 -8.03
CA ASP A 94 -13.45 -0.22 -6.87
C ASP A 94 -12.81 -1.44 -6.19
N GLY A 95 -12.83 -1.40 -4.85
CA GLY A 95 -12.29 -2.43 -3.97
C GLY A 95 -11.78 -1.88 -2.64
N LEU A 96 -11.38 -2.81 -1.78
CA LEU A 96 -10.59 -2.52 -0.60
C LEU A 96 -9.11 -2.59 -0.96
N TRP A 97 -8.35 -1.60 -0.52
CA TRP A 97 -6.93 -1.45 -0.79
C TRP A 97 -6.17 -1.29 0.51
N LEU A 98 -5.12 -2.08 0.70
CA LEU A 98 -4.19 -1.94 1.82
C LEU A 98 -3.07 -1.03 1.33
N VAL A 99 -3.02 0.18 1.87
CA VAL A 99 -2.01 1.20 1.53
C VAL A 99 -0.93 1.16 2.59
N GLU A 100 0.29 0.89 2.19
CA GLU A 100 1.38 0.49 3.08
C GLU A 100 2.75 1.13 2.73
N PRO A 101 2.89 2.46 2.80
CA PRO A 101 4.18 3.09 2.52
C PRO A 101 5.26 2.71 3.53
N HIS A 102 6.44 2.36 3.02
CA HIS A 102 7.67 2.16 3.81
C HIS A 102 8.67 3.28 3.53
N ALA A 103 9.22 3.85 4.61
CA ALA A 103 10.27 4.87 4.58
C ALA A 103 11.49 4.42 5.40
N GLY A 104 12.69 4.69 4.90
CA GLY A 104 13.96 4.36 5.54
C GLY A 104 14.82 5.59 5.82
N ARG A 105 15.61 5.55 6.89
CA ARG A 105 16.65 6.54 7.20
C ARG A 105 17.82 5.87 7.91
N GLY A 106 18.92 5.64 7.20
CA GLY A 106 20.08 4.93 7.72
C GLY A 106 19.70 3.52 8.21
N PRO A 107 19.98 3.15 9.48
CA PRO A 107 19.67 1.82 10.00
C PRO A 107 18.20 1.65 10.46
N VAL A 108 17.37 2.70 10.37
CA VAL A 108 15.98 2.68 10.86
C VAL A 108 15.00 2.75 9.70
N GLY A 109 13.86 2.05 9.84
CA GLY A 109 12.74 2.13 8.92
C GLY A 109 11.43 2.31 9.66
N ALA A 110 10.45 2.88 8.97
CA ALA A 110 9.07 3.02 9.42
C ALA A 110 8.11 2.54 8.34
N LYS A 111 7.05 1.86 8.77
CA LYS A 111 5.91 1.43 7.96
C LYS A 111 4.65 1.80 8.71
N TRP A 112 3.63 2.24 7.99
CA TRP A 112 2.25 2.15 8.45
C TRP A 112 1.41 1.46 7.39
N GLU A 113 0.21 1.04 7.79
CA GLU A 113 -0.74 0.39 6.89
C GLU A 113 -2.15 0.83 7.25
N GLU A 114 -2.91 1.23 6.24
CA GLU A 114 -4.33 1.59 6.37
C GLU A 114 -5.15 0.99 5.23
N ILE A 115 -6.45 0.85 5.48
CA ILE A 115 -7.39 0.32 4.48
C ILE A 115 -8.12 1.49 3.83
N LEU A 116 -7.95 1.62 2.52
CA LEU A 116 -8.68 2.55 1.67
C LEU A 116 -9.86 1.82 1.01
N VAL A 117 -11.06 2.36 1.18
CA VAL A 117 -12.27 1.89 0.49
C VAL A 117 -12.46 2.74 -0.76
N ILE A 118 -12.53 2.10 -1.92
CA ILE A 118 -12.82 2.76 -3.20
C ILE A 118 -14.13 2.22 -3.75
N GLU A 119 -15.10 3.12 -3.95
CA GLU A 119 -16.45 2.83 -4.47
C GLU A 119 -16.83 3.92 -5.46
N ASN A 120 -17.25 3.56 -6.68
CA ASN A 120 -17.59 4.51 -7.74
C ASN A 120 -16.48 5.55 -7.99
N ALA A 121 -15.22 5.11 -8.01
CA ALA A 121 -14.03 5.96 -8.13
C ALA A 121 -13.90 7.05 -7.04
N LYS A 122 -14.58 6.89 -5.90
CA LYS A 122 -14.40 7.72 -4.70
C LYS A 122 -13.77 6.90 -3.60
N ALA A 123 -12.75 7.47 -2.99
CA ALA A 123 -11.95 6.88 -1.94
C ALA A 123 -12.18 7.56 -0.60
N ARG A 124 -12.27 6.73 0.43
CA ARG A 124 -12.28 7.11 1.86
C ARG A 124 -11.45 6.10 2.65
N TRP A 125 -10.84 6.53 3.74
CA TRP A 125 -10.23 5.60 4.69
C TRP A 125 -11.32 4.78 5.38
N LEU A 126 -11.00 3.55 5.78
CA LEU A 126 -11.93 2.69 6.52
C LEU A 126 -12.06 3.15 7.98
N ASP A 127 -10.97 3.65 8.56
CA ASP A 127 -10.90 4.22 9.90
C ASP A 127 -10.19 5.57 9.80
N ASP A 128 -10.80 6.63 10.32
CA ASP A 128 -10.22 7.98 10.30
C ASP A 128 -9.17 8.18 11.40
N MET A 129 -9.17 7.33 12.43
CA MET A 129 -8.34 7.48 13.62
C MET A 129 -7.64 6.15 13.97
N PRO A 130 -6.87 5.52 13.05
CA PRO A 130 -6.14 4.30 13.36
C PRO A 130 -5.10 4.53 14.49
N PRO A 131 -4.61 3.45 15.14
CA PRO A 131 -3.74 3.57 16.32
C PRO A 131 -2.54 4.51 16.14
N HIS A 132 -1.89 4.49 14.97
CA HIS A 132 -0.73 5.32 14.70
C HIS A 132 -1.08 6.81 14.51
N VAL A 133 -2.26 7.14 13.96
CA VAL A 133 -2.77 8.53 13.89
C VAL A 133 -3.09 9.06 15.29
N ARG A 134 -3.75 8.25 16.13
CA ARG A 134 -4.01 8.59 17.53
C ARG A 134 -2.72 8.84 18.30
N GLN A 135 -1.74 7.95 18.15
CA GLN A 135 -0.42 8.07 18.77
C GLN A 135 0.30 9.34 18.30
N TRP A 136 0.26 9.63 17.00
CA TRP A 136 0.89 10.82 16.44
C TRP A 136 0.26 12.13 16.95
N SER A 137 -1.07 12.15 17.09
CA SER A 137 -1.77 13.29 17.69
C SER A 137 -1.34 13.54 19.14
N GLN A 138 -1.17 12.48 19.94
CA GLN A 138 -0.71 12.60 21.32
C GLN A 138 0.72 13.14 21.40
N ILE A 139 1.63 12.61 20.57
CA ILE A 139 3.02 13.10 20.49
C ILE A 139 3.05 14.58 20.10
N SER A 140 2.25 14.96 19.11
CA SER A 140 2.16 16.34 18.65
C SER A 140 1.63 17.29 19.73
N SER A 141 0.83 16.79 20.68
CA SER A 141 0.38 17.53 21.87
C SER A 141 1.38 17.52 23.05
N GLY A 142 2.57 16.96 22.87
CA GLY A 142 3.63 16.93 23.88
C GLY A 142 3.63 15.70 24.78
N ALA A 143 2.80 14.68 24.49
CA ALA A 143 2.87 13.41 25.20
C ALA A 143 4.08 12.59 24.70
N GLU A 144 4.64 11.75 25.56
CA GLU A 144 5.66 10.78 25.14
C GLU A 144 5.05 9.68 24.26
N TYR A 145 5.86 9.10 23.36
CA TYR A 145 5.48 7.86 22.69
C TYR A 145 5.33 6.75 23.74
N ARG A 146 4.14 6.18 23.84
CA ARG A 146 3.86 5.01 24.68
C ARG A 146 3.06 4.02 23.85
N PRO A 147 3.59 2.82 23.56
CA PRO A 147 2.79 1.77 22.95
C PRO A 147 1.54 1.57 23.81
N ALA A 148 0.36 1.57 23.19
CA ALA A 148 -0.84 1.16 23.89
C ALA A 148 -0.67 -0.32 24.25
N TYR A 149 -0.39 -0.60 25.52
CA TYR A 149 -0.48 -1.96 26.04
C TYR A 149 -1.98 -2.26 26.18
N GLU A 150 -2.47 -3.22 25.40
CA GLU A 150 -3.73 -3.92 25.69
C GLU A 150 -3.51 -4.94 26.81
#